data_AF-A0A1V5C009-F1
#
_entry.id   AF-A0A1V5C009-F1
#
_cell.length_a   1.000
_cell.length_b   1.000
_cell.length_c   1.000
_cell.angle_alpha   90.00
_cell.angle_beta   90.00
_cell.angle_gamma   90.00
#
_symmetry.space_group_name_H-M   'P 1'
#
loop_
_entity.id
_entity.type
_entity.pdbx_description
1 polymer ?
#
loop_
_entity_poly.entity_id
_entity_poly.type
_entity_poly.pdbx_seq_one_letter_code
_entity_poly.pdbx_strand_id
1 'polypeptide(L)' 'MLDWEKAEEYLKTCEVVYTEIGSMGYFALTFVIRPLRDRFNGGERTVELWDEIMAIAL' A
#
# COMPACT_ATOMS: atom_id res chain seq x y z
N MET A 1 -10.92 16.60 -0.46
CA MET A 1 -11.08 15.17 -0.12
C MET A 1 -9.89 14.45 -0.74
N LEU A 2 -9.27 13.52 -0.03
CA LEU A 2 -8.13 12.75 -0.57
C LEU A 2 -8.61 11.84 -1.71
N ASP A 3 -7.74 11.58 -2.67
CA ASP A 3 -8.06 10.84 -3.89
C ASP A 3 -7.88 9.33 -3.69
N TRP A 4 -8.87 8.68 -3.08
CA TRP A 4 -8.77 7.28 -2.69
C TRP A 4 -8.62 6.30 -3.86
N GLU A 5 -9.04 6.67 -5.07
CA GLU A 5 -8.78 5.87 -6.27
C GLU A 5 -7.28 5.84 -6.57
N LYS A 6 -6.60 6.98 -6.46
CA LYS A 6 -5.14 7.05 -6.58
C LYS A 6 -4.42 6.24 -5.51
N ALA A 7 -4.89 6.27 -4.25
CA ALA A 7 -4.29 5.42 -3.20
C ALA A 7 -4.45 3.92 -3.50
N GLU A 8 -5.61 3.51 -4.01
CA GLU A 8 -5.85 2.12 -4.38
C GLU A 8 -4.96 1.68 -5.55
N GLU A 9 -4.85 2.51 -6.59
CA GLU A 9 -3.96 2.26 -7.73
C GLU A 9 -2.50 2.13 -7.27
N TYR A 10 -2.03 3.06 -6.43
CA TYR A 10 -0.67 3.03 -5.91
C TYR A 10 -0.39 1.79 -5.06
N LEU A 11 -1.33 1.38 -4.19
CA LEU A 11 -1.23 0.13 -3.43
C LEU A 11 -1.11 -1.08 -4.35
N LYS A 12 -1.93 -1.16 -5.41
CA LYS A 12 -1.87 -2.26 -6.39
C LYS A 12 -0.52 -2.28 -7.12
N THR A 13 0.01 -1.11 -7.50
CA THR A 13 1.35 -1.01 -8.11
C THR A 13 2.43 -1.51 -7.15
N CYS A 14 2.39 -1.08 -5.88
CA CYS A 14 3.33 -1.56 -4.86
C CYS A 14 3.26 -3.09 -4.68
N GLU A 15 2.05 -3.66 -4.62
CA GLU A 15 1.89 -5.11 -4.51
C GLU A 15 2.51 -5.86 -5.69
N VAL A 16 2.33 -5.37 -6.93
CA VAL A 16 2.93 -5.97 -8.12
C VAL A 16 4.45 -5.89 -8.07
N VAL A 17 5.00 -4.67 -7.90
CA VAL A 17 6.45 -4.45 -7.93
C VAL A 17 7.16 -5.27 -6.85
N TYR A 18 6.69 -5.22 -5.61
CA TYR A 18 7.33 -5.98 -4.52
C TYR A 18 7.11 -7.49 -4.63
N THR A 19 6.09 -7.95 -5.35
CA THR A 19 5.94 -9.38 -5.69
C THR A 19 6.99 -9.81 -6.71
N GLU A 20 7.25 -8.98 -7.73
CA GLU A 20 8.25 -9.27 -8.78
C GLU A 20 9.69 -9.30 -8.25
N ILE A 21 9.99 -8.55 -7.17
CA ILE A 21 11.28 -8.62 -6.45
C ILE A 21 11.53 -10.02 -5.84
N GLY A 22 10.47 -10.83 -5.66
CA GLY A 22 10.56 -12.18 -5.12
C GLY A 22 10.82 -12.19 -3.60
N SER A 23 11.72 -13.07 -3.14
CA SER A 23 11.97 -13.26 -1.71
C SER A 23 12.45 -11.99 -0.99
N MET A 24 13.16 -11.10 -1.70
CA MET A 24 13.61 -9.82 -1.12
C MET A 24 12.46 -8.82 -0.90
N GLY A 25 11.37 -8.92 -1.67
CA GLY A 25 10.18 -8.07 -1.50
C GLY A 25 9.22 -8.57 -0.42
N TYR A 26 9.41 -9.81 0.05
CA TYR A 26 8.51 -10.46 1.01
C TYR A 26 8.34 -9.67 2.32
N PHE A 27 9.41 -9.04 2.80
CA PHE A 27 9.37 -8.23 4.02
C PHE A 27 8.43 -7.02 3.85
N ALA A 28 8.62 -6.23 2.79
CA ALA A 28 7.79 -5.07 2.50
C ALA A 28 6.32 -5.45 2.25
N LEU A 29 6.07 -6.54 1.51
CA LEU A 29 4.72 -7.07 1.31
C LEU A 29 4.04 -7.42 2.63
N THR A 30 4.75 -8.13 3.51
CA THR A 30 4.16 -8.68 4.74
C THR A 30 3.97 -7.62 5.82
N PHE A 31 4.94 -6.73 6.00
CA PHE A 31 4.96 -5.82 7.14
C PHE A 31 4.55 -4.38 6.80
N VAL A 32 4.46 -4.02 5.51
CA VAL A 32 4.08 -2.67 5.08
C VAL A 32 2.85 -2.71 4.19
N ILE A 33 2.94 -3.35 3.03
CA ILE A 33 1.92 -3.20 1.98
C ILE A 33 0.61 -3.89 2.34
N ARG A 34 0.64 -5.14 2.81
CA ARG A 34 -0.58 -5.89 3.17
C ARG A 34 -1.34 -5.26 4.35
N PRO A 35 -0.68 -4.85 5.46
CA PRO A 35 -1.38 -4.13 6.54
C PRO A 35 -2.09 -2.86 6.06
N LEU A 36 -1.45 -2.06 5.19
CA LEU A 36 -2.05 -0.84 4.64
C LEU A 36 -3.22 -1.15 3.72
N ARG A 37 -3.10 -2.18 2.87
CA ARG A 37 -4.22 -2.66 2.05
C ARG A 37 -5.38 -3.14 2.91
N ASP A 38 -5.12 -3.89 3.98
CA ASP A 38 -6.16 -4.45 4.83
C ASP A 38 -6.92 -3.33 5.58
N ARG A 39 -6.22 -2.29 6.04
CA ARG A 39 -6.83 -1.04 6.57
C ARG A 39 -7.68 -0.33 5.52
N PHE A 40 -7.15 -0.15 4.31
CA PHE A 40 -7.86 0.48 3.20
C PHE A 40 -9.13 -0.29 2.81
N ASN A 41 -9.05 -1.62 2.72
CA ASN A 41 -10.18 -2.50 2.43
C ASN A 41 -11.20 -2.56 3.58
N GLY A 42 -10.74 -2.34 4.82
CA GLY A 42 -11.59 -2.16 5.99
C GLY A 42 -12.39 -0.84 5.99
N GLY A 43 -12.19 0.02 4.98
CA GLY A 43 -12.90 1.28 4.84
C GLY A 43 -12.26 2.44 5.60
N GLU A 44 -11.03 2.29 6.12
CA GLU A 44 -10.33 3.40 6.76
C GLU A 44 -10.01 4.48 5.71
N ARG A 45 -10.33 5.75 6.04
CA ARG A 45 -10.16 6.91 5.15
C ARG A 45 -9.56 8.09 5.91
N THR A 46 -8.47 7.82 6.63
CA THR A 46 -7.73 8.78 7.45
C THR A 46 -6.57 9.41 6.67
N VAL A 47 -6.20 10.64 7.01
CA VAL A 47 -5.00 11.29 6.43
C VAL A 47 -3.74 10.47 6.72
N GLU A 48 -3.67 9.84 7.90
CA GLU A 48 -2.57 8.94 8.28
C GLU A 48 -2.42 7.77 7.33
N LEU A 49 -3.50 7.04 7.03
CA LEU A 49 -3.44 5.93 6.06
C LEU A 49 -3.02 6.42 4.67
N TRP A 50 -3.49 7.58 4.25
CA TRP A 50 -3.09 8.17 2.98
C TRP A 50 -1.59 8.46 2.92
N ASP A 51 -1.07 9.14 3.93
CA ASP A 51 0.34 9.52 4.00
C ASP A 51 1.23 8.28 4.06
N GLU A 52 0.84 7.25 4.82
CA GLU A 52 1.55 5.97 4.87
C GLU A 52 1.57 5.25 3.53
N ILE A 53 0.44 5.18 2.81
CA ILE A 53 0.38 4.57 1.47
C ILE A 53 1.27 5.34 0.49
N MET A 54 1.19 6.67 0.49
CA MET A 54 1.96 7.51 -0.43
C MET A 54 3.45 7.60 -0.07
N ALA A 55 3.85 7.21 1.14
CA ALA A 55 5.23 7.17 1.59
C ALA A 55 5.97 5.87 1.20
N ILE A 56 5.28 4.85 0.68
CA ILE A 56 5.93 3.63 0.20
C ILE A 56 6.87 4.01 -0.95
N ALA A 57 8.16 3.71 -0.81
CA ALA A 57 9.11 3.92 -1.90
C ALA A 57 8.93 2.81 -2.95
N LEU A 58 8.75 3.22 -4.21
CA LEU A 58 8.85 2.38 -5.40
C LEU A 58 10.21 2.58 -6.07
#